data_AF-A0A504YD78-F1
#
_entry.id   AF-A0A504YD78-F1
#
_cell.length_a   1.000
_cell.length_b   1.000
_cell.length_c   1.000
_cell.angle_alpha   90.00
_cell.angle_beta   90.00
_cell.angle_gamma   90.00
#
_symmetry.space_group_name_H-M   'P 1'
#
loop_
_entity.id
_entity.type
_entity.pdbx_description
1 polymer ?
#
loop_
_entity_poly.entity_id
_entity_poly.type
_entity_poly.pdbx_seq_one_letter_code
_entity_poly.pdbx_strand_id
1 'polypeptide(L)'
;MTATFDCADFVDLHKIPDSSSWVARPSRLTPSLYICGLELRAGTLRTKSRQQFGRAQLDKLCRRGCEQTETMHHIPHKCREAHAARCVRQNRGAKNIAVSQRRKGYQVFVERVIRNGTFFCKPDISDFQDGIGFVIDVEVISGHRLHESWDLKTPRCDADAVNSAII
;
A
#
# COMPACT_ATOMS: atom_id res chain seq x y z
N MET A 1 -31.63 -13.25 -0.94
CA MET A 1 -30.97 -12.00 -1.36
C MET A 1 -29.48 -12.15 -1.10
N THR A 2 -28.67 -12.30 -2.15
CA THR A 2 -27.21 -12.42 -2.01
C THR A 2 -26.64 -11.04 -1.71
N ALA A 3 -26.19 -10.80 -0.49
CA ALA A 3 -25.61 -9.52 -0.09
C ALA A 3 -24.42 -9.20 -1.01
N THR A 4 -24.46 -8.03 -1.64
CA THR A 4 -23.31 -7.50 -2.38
C THR A 4 -22.21 -7.14 -1.40
N PHE A 5 -21.12 -7.92 -1.41
CA PHE A 5 -19.88 -7.62 -0.68
C PHE A 5 -19.14 -6.37 -1.23
N ASP A 6 -19.61 -5.82 -2.36
CA ASP A 6 -19.03 -4.63 -2.97
C ASP A 6 -19.32 -3.42 -2.07
N CYS A 7 -18.26 -2.78 -1.55
CA CYS A 7 -18.26 -1.65 -0.60
C CYS A 7 -18.26 -1.97 0.91
N ALA A 8 -18.39 -3.24 1.32
CA ALA A 8 -18.39 -3.61 2.74
C ALA A 8 -17.09 -3.20 3.47
N ASP A 9 -15.96 -3.20 2.76
CA ASP A 9 -14.65 -2.89 3.33
C ASP A 9 -14.31 -1.38 3.38
N PHE A 10 -15.21 -0.52 2.89
CA PHE A 10 -14.99 0.94 2.80
C PHE A 10 -15.88 1.76 3.75
N VAL A 11 -16.64 1.11 4.62
CA VAL A 11 -17.61 1.73 5.54
C VAL A 11 -16.98 2.83 6.42
N ASP A 12 -15.69 2.68 6.72
CA ASP A 12 -14.97 3.56 7.64
C ASP A 12 -14.19 4.69 6.96
N LEU A 13 -14.27 4.82 5.63
CA LEU A 13 -13.58 5.90 4.90
C LEU A 13 -13.97 7.30 5.38
N HIS A 14 -15.22 7.47 5.84
CA HIS A 14 -15.75 8.75 6.31
C HIS A 14 -15.26 9.13 7.71
N LYS A 15 -14.75 8.18 8.49
CA LYS A 15 -14.31 8.41 9.88
C LYS A 15 -13.02 9.22 9.98
N ILE A 16 -12.31 9.45 8.86
CA ILE A 16 -11.03 10.15 8.83
C ILE A 16 -11.17 11.40 7.95
N PRO A 17 -11.35 12.60 8.55
CA PRO A 17 -11.55 13.84 7.80
C PRO A 17 -10.41 14.13 6.81
N ASP A 18 -9.16 13.90 7.22
CA ASP A 18 -7.98 14.19 6.40
C ASP A 18 -7.89 13.33 5.14
N SER A 19 -8.37 12.08 5.19
CA SER A 19 -8.43 11.19 4.02
C SER A 19 -9.44 11.68 2.97
N SER A 20 -10.35 12.57 3.39
CA SER A 20 -11.44 13.12 2.58
C SER A 20 -11.18 14.57 2.14
N SER A 21 -10.06 15.17 2.55
CA SER A 21 -9.73 16.59 2.28
C SER A 21 -9.68 16.94 0.79
N TRP A 22 -9.30 15.99 -0.06
CA TRP A 22 -9.26 16.13 -1.51
C TRP A 22 -10.65 16.34 -2.15
N VAL A 23 -11.73 15.97 -1.46
CA VAL A 23 -13.11 16.21 -1.92
C VAL A 23 -13.42 17.70 -1.94
N ALA A 24 -13.03 18.42 -0.87
CA ALA A 24 -13.22 19.86 -0.73
C ALA A 24 -12.14 20.68 -1.46
N ARG A 25 -10.93 20.13 -1.61
CA ARG A 25 -9.79 20.80 -2.25
C ARG A 25 -9.15 19.92 -3.33
N PRO A 26 -9.75 19.81 -4.53
CA PRO A 26 -9.27 18.91 -5.58
C PRO A 26 -8.06 19.42 -6.37
N SER A 27 -7.44 20.54 -5.95
CA SER A 27 -6.35 21.23 -6.67
C SER A 27 -5.15 20.36 -7.09
N ARG A 28 -4.96 19.20 -6.46
CA ARG A 28 -3.85 18.26 -6.73
C ARG A 28 -4.26 17.00 -7.51
N LEU A 29 -5.51 16.92 -7.99
CA LEU A 29 -6.04 15.78 -8.72
C LEU A 29 -6.39 16.18 -10.15
N THR A 30 -6.13 15.27 -11.11
CA THR A 30 -6.68 15.42 -12.45
C THR A 30 -8.20 15.18 -12.39
N PRO A 31 -9.00 15.75 -13.31
CA PRO A 31 -10.45 15.54 -13.32
C PRO A 31 -10.85 14.05 -13.34
N SER A 32 -10.13 13.23 -14.10
CA SER A 32 -10.36 11.78 -14.15
C SER A 32 -10.11 11.10 -12.79
N LEU A 33 -9.02 11.45 -12.10
CA LEU A 33 -8.74 10.92 -10.76
C LEU A 33 -9.74 11.40 -9.72
N TYR A 34 -10.22 12.65 -9.84
CA TYR A 34 -11.25 13.18 -8.96
C TYR A 34 -12.56 12.40 -9.10
N ILE A 35 -13.03 12.20 -10.34
CA ILE A 35 -14.25 11.43 -10.62
C ILE A 35 -14.09 9.98 -10.13
N CYS A 36 -12.98 9.32 -10.47
CA CYS A 36 -12.70 7.94 -10.02
C CYS A 36 -12.65 7.85 -8.48
N GLY A 37 -12.06 8.84 -7.81
CA GLY A 37 -12.05 8.92 -6.35
C GLY A 37 -13.45 9.09 -5.76
N LEU A 38 -14.30 9.91 -6.38
CA LEU A 38 -15.70 10.08 -5.96
C LEU A 38 -16.50 8.79 -6.15
N GLU A 39 -16.33 8.12 -7.29
CA GLU A 39 -16.96 6.82 -7.56
C GLU A 39 -16.51 5.75 -6.57
N LEU A 40 -15.22 5.72 -6.21
CA LEU A 40 -14.70 4.83 -5.19
C LEU A 40 -15.33 5.13 -3.82
N ARG A 41 -15.38 6.40 -3.42
CA ARG A 41 -15.96 6.83 -2.13
C ARG A 41 -17.46 6.57 -2.05
N ALA A 42 -18.20 6.86 -3.12
CA ALA A 42 -19.64 6.65 -3.18
C ALA A 42 -20.03 5.18 -3.34
N GLY A 43 -19.05 4.28 -3.48
CA GLY A 43 -19.33 2.88 -3.73
C GLY A 43 -19.92 2.62 -5.12
N THR A 44 -19.67 3.49 -6.11
CA THR A 44 -20.24 3.42 -7.46
C THR A 44 -19.21 3.09 -8.54
N LEU A 45 -17.95 2.86 -8.17
CA LEU A 45 -16.90 2.45 -9.10
C LEU A 45 -17.37 1.27 -9.94
N ARG A 46 -17.22 1.40 -11.27
CA ARG A 46 -17.70 0.43 -12.26
C ARG A 46 -16.87 -0.85 -12.23
N THR A 47 -17.10 -1.71 -11.24
CA THR A 47 -16.54 -3.07 -11.14
C THR A 47 -17.39 -4.05 -11.95
N LYS A 48 -16.79 -5.13 -12.48
CA LYS A 48 -17.54 -6.18 -13.19
C LYS A 48 -18.57 -6.86 -12.28
N SER A 49 -18.25 -7.04 -11.00
CA SER A 49 -19.23 -7.55 -10.02
C SER A 49 -20.49 -6.68 -9.93
N ARG A 50 -20.34 -5.35 -10.05
CA ARG A 50 -21.47 -4.41 -10.06
C ARG A 50 -22.22 -4.42 -11.39
N GLN A 51 -21.52 -4.53 -12.51
CA GLN A 51 -22.12 -4.58 -13.83
C GLN A 51 -23.00 -5.82 -14.06
N GLN A 52 -22.74 -6.91 -13.32
CA GLN A 52 -23.57 -8.11 -13.34
C GLN A 52 -24.92 -7.95 -12.64
N PHE A 53 -25.16 -6.86 -11.91
CA PHE A 53 -26.46 -6.65 -11.28
C PHE A 53 -27.57 -6.63 -12.33
N GLY A 54 -28.54 -7.56 -12.21
CA GLY A 54 -29.58 -7.78 -13.21
C GLY A 54 -29.12 -8.43 -14.52
N ARG A 55 -27.86 -8.88 -14.63
CA ARG A 55 -27.25 -9.43 -15.86
C ARG A 55 -26.37 -10.65 -15.53
N ALA A 56 -26.99 -11.72 -15.03
CA ALA A 56 -26.30 -12.88 -14.46
C ALA A 56 -25.27 -13.58 -15.39
N GLN A 57 -25.36 -13.36 -16.71
CA GLN A 57 -24.49 -13.96 -17.72
C GLN A 57 -23.16 -13.22 -17.95
N LEU A 58 -22.92 -12.09 -17.27
CA LEU A 58 -21.69 -11.34 -17.43
C LEU A 58 -20.54 -11.94 -16.60
N ASP A 59 -19.32 -11.83 -17.13
CA ASP A 59 -18.09 -12.23 -16.45
C ASP A 59 -17.78 -11.30 -15.25
N LYS A 60 -17.42 -11.88 -14.09
CA LYS A 60 -16.96 -11.16 -12.90
C LYS A 60 -15.45 -11.14 -12.73
N LEU A 61 -14.70 -11.90 -13.52
CA LEU A 61 -13.27 -12.05 -13.33
C LEU A 61 -12.55 -10.73 -13.58
N CYS A 62 -11.54 -10.45 -12.76
CA CYS A 62 -10.72 -9.25 -12.83
C CYS A 62 -10.34 -8.93 -14.27
N ARG A 63 -10.70 -7.72 -14.74
CA ARG A 63 -10.37 -7.24 -16.08
C ARG A 63 -8.87 -7.16 -16.36
N ARG A 64 -8.05 -7.25 -15.31
CA ARG A 64 -6.59 -7.30 -15.40
C ARG A 64 -6.03 -8.72 -15.55
N GLY A 65 -6.86 -9.76 -15.47
CA GLY A 65 -6.45 -11.15 -15.72
C GLY A 65 -5.90 -11.90 -14.51
N CYS A 66 -6.14 -11.44 -13.27
CA CYS A 66 -5.68 -12.17 -12.08
C CYS A 66 -6.62 -13.29 -11.60
N GLU A 67 -7.65 -13.62 -12.39
CA GLU A 67 -8.62 -14.72 -12.16
C GLU A 67 -9.44 -14.63 -10.86
N GLN A 68 -9.33 -13.52 -10.12
CA GLN A 68 -10.15 -13.25 -8.93
C GLN A 68 -11.40 -12.47 -9.32
N THR A 69 -12.45 -12.57 -8.51
CA THR A 69 -13.67 -11.76 -8.68
C THR A 69 -13.35 -10.28 -8.54
N GLU A 70 -13.71 -9.49 -9.55
CA GLU A 70 -13.47 -8.06 -9.59
C GLU A 70 -14.46 -7.32 -8.69
N THR A 71 -14.02 -6.99 -7.48
CA THR A 71 -14.74 -6.10 -6.56
C THR A 71 -13.97 -4.80 -6.35
N MET A 72 -14.65 -3.81 -5.77
CA MET A 72 -14.03 -2.56 -5.35
C MET A 72 -12.94 -2.78 -4.32
N HIS A 73 -13.03 -3.82 -3.49
CA HIS A 73 -11.97 -4.19 -2.56
C HIS A 73 -10.81 -4.89 -3.28
N HIS A 74 -11.12 -5.77 -4.22
CA HIS A 74 -10.13 -6.55 -4.95
C HIS A 74 -9.10 -5.67 -5.66
N ILE A 75 -9.54 -4.73 -6.50
CA ILE A 75 -8.66 -3.93 -7.36
C ILE A 75 -7.59 -3.14 -6.55
N PRO A 76 -7.95 -2.25 -5.61
CA PRO A 76 -7.02 -1.43 -4.89
C PRO A 76 -6.30 -2.14 -3.74
N HIS A 77 -6.80 -3.26 -3.20
CA HIS A 77 -6.19 -3.92 -2.03
C HIS A 77 -5.53 -5.26 -2.32
N LYS A 78 -6.14 -6.13 -3.15
CA LYS A 78 -5.72 -7.53 -3.30
C LYS A 78 -5.12 -7.90 -4.66
N CYS A 79 -5.48 -7.19 -5.72
CA CYS A 79 -5.16 -7.58 -7.09
C CYS A 79 -3.65 -7.63 -7.36
N ARG A 80 -3.08 -8.79 -7.70
CA ARG A 80 -1.63 -8.89 -8.00
C ARG A 80 -1.21 -7.98 -9.16
N GLU A 81 -2.08 -7.83 -10.17
CA GLU A 81 -1.85 -6.99 -11.36
C GLU A 81 -1.90 -5.49 -11.06
N ALA A 82 -2.38 -5.11 -9.87
CA ALA A 82 -2.34 -3.75 -9.36
C ALA A 82 -1.25 -3.56 -8.28
N HIS A 83 -0.41 -4.58 -8.02
CA HIS A 83 0.61 -4.54 -6.97
C HIS A 83 1.57 -3.37 -7.15
N ALA A 84 2.13 -3.21 -8.35
CA ALA A 84 3.05 -2.10 -8.64
C ALA A 84 2.39 -0.74 -8.34
N ALA A 85 1.13 -0.56 -8.74
CA ALA A 85 0.37 0.66 -8.50
C ALA A 85 0.13 0.93 -7.00
N ARG A 86 -0.12 -0.12 -6.19
CA ARG A 86 -0.25 0.01 -4.73
C ARG A 86 1.06 0.47 -4.09
N CYS A 87 2.18 -0.10 -4.52
CA CYS A 87 3.49 0.21 -3.94
C CYS A 87 4.02 1.60 -4.34
N VAL A 88 3.48 2.26 -5.39
CA VAL A 88 3.99 3.56 -5.88
C VAL A 88 4.17 4.60 -4.77
N ARG A 89 3.20 4.74 -3.86
CA ARG A 89 3.26 5.76 -2.80
C ARG A 89 4.37 5.46 -1.80
N GLN A 90 4.45 4.21 -1.34
CA GLN A 90 5.51 3.74 -0.43
C GLN A 90 6.88 3.87 -1.10
N ASN A 91 7.03 3.35 -2.33
CA ASN A 91 8.28 3.41 -3.09
C ASN A 91 8.75 4.84 -3.33
N ARG A 92 7.83 5.78 -3.56
CA ARG A 92 8.17 7.21 -3.67
C ARG A 92 8.67 7.78 -2.34
N GLY A 93 8.04 7.42 -1.23
CA GLY A 93 8.51 7.77 0.11
C GLY A 93 9.91 7.23 0.39
N ALA A 94 10.12 5.93 0.16
CA ALA A 94 11.41 5.27 0.32
C ALA A 94 12.50 5.90 -0.56
N LYS A 95 12.19 6.19 -1.83
CA LYS A 95 13.13 6.86 -2.74
C LYS A 95 13.54 8.25 -2.24
N ASN A 96 12.60 9.04 -1.71
CA ASN A 96 12.90 10.36 -1.16
C ASN A 96 13.81 10.28 0.07
N ILE A 97 13.54 9.34 0.97
CA ILE A 97 14.37 9.08 2.15
C ILE A 97 15.77 8.65 1.71
N ALA A 98 15.88 7.68 0.80
CA ALA A 98 17.15 7.20 0.28
C ALA A 98 18.00 8.32 -0.35
N VAL A 99 17.39 9.22 -1.14
CA VAL A 99 18.08 10.39 -1.70
C VAL A 99 18.56 11.33 -0.60
N SER A 100 17.74 11.57 0.42
CA SER A 100 18.11 12.41 1.56
C SER A 100 19.29 11.81 2.35
N GLN A 101 19.30 10.50 2.56
CA GLN A 101 20.34 9.81 3.33
C GLN A 101 21.67 9.77 2.56
N ARG A 102 21.64 9.53 1.25
CA ARG A 102 22.84 9.63 0.40
C ARG A 102 23.47 11.01 0.43
N ARG A 103 22.66 12.08 0.46
CA ARG A 103 23.15 13.47 0.56
C ARG A 103 23.85 13.76 1.89
N LYS A 104 23.50 13.03 2.95
CA LYS A 104 24.14 13.12 4.26
C LYS A 104 25.40 12.26 4.39
N GLY A 105 25.77 11.49 3.37
CA GLY A 105 26.97 10.64 3.36
C GLY A 105 26.75 9.18 3.77
N TYR A 106 25.51 8.75 4.02
CA TYR A 106 25.23 7.35 4.32
C TYR A 106 25.44 6.47 3.09
N GLN A 107 25.93 5.24 3.30
CA GLN A 107 25.84 4.18 2.30
C GLN A 107 24.42 3.59 2.33
N VAL A 108 23.66 3.84 1.26
CA VAL A 108 22.21 3.55 1.22
C VAL A 108 21.89 2.42 0.25
N PHE A 109 21.32 1.34 0.76
CA PHE A 109 20.79 0.21 0.00
C PHE A 109 19.26 0.25 0.01
N VAL A 110 18.64 0.09 -1.16
CA VAL A 110 17.17 0.08 -1.32
C VAL A 110 16.72 -1.33 -1.62
N GLU A 111 15.68 -1.82 -0.95
CA GLU A 111 15.12 -3.16 -1.12
C GLU A 111 16.15 -4.31 -1.00
N ARG A 112 17.23 -4.09 -0.23
CA ARG A 112 18.29 -5.09 -0.04
C ARG A 112 17.79 -6.18 0.89
N VAL A 113 17.97 -7.43 0.49
CA VAL A 113 17.68 -8.58 1.35
C VAL A 113 18.83 -8.76 2.34
N ILE A 114 18.51 -8.73 3.63
CA ILE A 114 19.39 -9.09 4.73
C ILE A 114 19.10 -10.57 5.05
N ARG A 115 20.12 -11.41 5.07
CA ARG A 115 20.00 -12.85 5.34
C ARG A 115 20.83 -13.20 6.57
N ASN A 116 20.26 -13.99 7.46
CA ASN A 116 20.92 -14.57 8.62
C ASN A 116 20.52 -16.03 8.78
N GLY A 117 21.35 -16.96 8.30
CA GLY A 117 21.03 -18.39 8.30
C GLY A 117 19.68 -18.67 7.61
N THR A 118 18.68 -19.08 8.38
CA THR A 118 17.31 -19.38 7.91
C THR A 118 16.40 -18.16 7.85
N PHE A 119 16.78 -17.05 8.49
CA PHE A 119 16.02 -15.81 8.50
C PHE A 119 16.39 -14.92 7.31
N PHE A 120 15.39 -14.28 6.71
CA PHE A 120 15.61 -13.17 5.79
C PHE A 120 14.63 -12.05 6.08
N CYS A 121 15.10 -10.82 6.03
CA CYS A 121 14.26 -9.63 5.98
C CYS A 121 14.61 -8.80 4.74
N LYS A 122 13.60 -8.15 4.17
CA LYS A 122 13.76 -7.27 3.02
C LYS A 122 13.17 -5.90 3.39
N PRO A 123 13.93 -5.05 4.10
CA PRO A 123 13.47 -3.70 4.40
C PRO A 123 13.42 -2.84 3.13
N ASP A 124 12.64 -1.76 3.19
CA ASP A 124 12.61 -0.77 2.12
C ASP A 124 13.98 -0.10 1.94
N ILE A 125 14.67 0.22 3.04
CA ILE A 125 15.98 0.88 3.03
C ILE A 125 16.87 0.31 4.15
N SER A 126 18.16 0.17 3.85
CA SER A 126 19.21 -0.05 4.84
C SER A 126 20.33 0.96 4.64
N ASP A 127 20.65 1.71 5.69
CA ASP A 127 21.68 2.76 5.67
C ASP A 127 22.85 2.36 6.56
N PHE A 128 24.07 2.74 6.19
CA PHE A 128 25.27 2.51 6.97
C PHE A 128 26.13 3.76 7.06
N GLN A 129 26.55 4.11 8.27
CA GLN A 129 27.50 5.19 8.52
C GLN A 129 28.22 4.95 9.85
N ASP A 130 29.53 5.16 9.89
CA ASP A 130 30.37 5.10 11.11
C ASP A 130 30.21 3.80 11.92
N GLY A 131 30.08 2.66 11.23
CA GLY A 131 29.91 1.34 11.85
C GLY A 131 28.50 1.06 12.38
N ILE A 132 27.55 1.98 12.18
CA ILE A 132 26.16 1.84 12.60
C ILE A 132 25.28 1.57 11.38
N GLY A 133 24.53 0.48 11.44
CA GLY A 133 23.50 0.13 10.47
C GLY A 133 22.11 0.59 10.91
N PHE A 134 21.34 1.14 9.99
CA PHE A 134 19.95 1.52 10.18
C PHE A 134 19.06 0.72 9.22
N VAL A 135 17.97 0.17 9.74
CA VAL A 135 16.90 -0.44 8.93
C VAL A 135 15.70 0.49 8.96
N ILE A 136 15.22 0.88 7.77
CA ILE A 136 14.10 1.80 7.62
C ILE A 136 13.05 1.13 6.72
N ASP A 137 11.86 0.93 7.28
CA ASP A 137 10.72 0.34 6.58
C ASP A 137 9.59 1.38 6.49
N VAL A 138 9.26 1.81 5.28
CA VAL A 138 8.35 2.93 5.03
C VAL A 138 6.93 2.43 4.97
N GLU A 139 5.99 3.11 5.63
CA GLU A 139 4.56 2.82 5.47
C GLU A 139 3.77 4.07 5.14
N VAL A 140 2.75 3.90 4.31
CA VAL A 140 1.76 4.93 4.04
C VAL A 140 0.47 4.50 4.73
N ILE A 141 0.23 5.08 5.90
CA ILE A 141 -0.92 4.76 6.75
C ILE A 141 -1.84 5.96 6.91
N SER A 142 -3.05 5.70 7.37
CA SER A 142 -3.84 6.74 8.03
C SER A 142 -3.38 6.86 9.48
N GLY A 143 -3.25 8.08 10.01
CA GLY A 143 -2.64 8.34 11.31
C GLY A 143 -3.22 7.55 12.49
N HIS A 144 -4.50 7.16 12.44
CA HIS A 144 -5.14 6.37 13.49
C HIS A 144 -4.59 4.93 13.63
N ARG A 145 -3.88 4.40 12.62
CA ARG A 145 -3.33 3.03 12.63
C ARG A 145 -1.83 2.96 12.91
N LEU A 146 -1.23 4.06 13.35
CA LEU A 146 0.23 4.13 13.53
C LEU A 146 0.77 3.03 14.45
N HIS A 147 0.11 2.80 15.58
CA HIS A 147 0.55 1.80 16.54
C HIS A 147 0.37 0.36 16.00
N GLU A 148 -0.80 0.04 15.45
CA GLU A 148 -1.06 -1.27 14.84
C GLU A 148 -0.07 -1.61 13.72
N SER A 149 0.18 -0.65 12.83
CA SER A 149 1.12 -0.82 11.73
C SER A 149 2.56 -1.01 12.23
N TRP A 150 2.96 -0.27 13.28
CA TRP A 150 4.26 -0.43 13.93
C TRP A 150 4.42 -1.84 14.53
N ASP A 151 3.43 -2.31 15.25
CA ASP A 151 3.44 -3.63 15.90
C ASP A 151 3.51 -4.77 14.88
N LEU A 152 2.89 -4.59 13.70
CA LEU A 152 2.95 -5.56 12.60
C LEU A 152 4.28 -5.57 11.83
N LYS A 153 5.09 -4.50 11.95
CA LYS A 153 6.38 -4.35 11.25
C LYS A 153 7.57 -4.76 12.11
N THR A 154 7.54 -4.44 13.39
CA THR A 154 8.61 -4.74 14.35
C THR A 154 9.08 -6.21 14.28
N PRO A 155 8.21 -7.24 14.30
CA PRO A 155 8.65 -8.63 14.23
C PRO A 155 9.19 -9.06 12.85
N ARG A 156 8.97 -8.30 11.77
CA ARG A 156 9.50 -8.64 10.42
C ARG A 156 10.96 -8.27 10.25
N CYS A 157 11.39 -7.24 10.97
CA CYS A 157 12.77 -6.78 11.02
C CYS A 157 13.26 -6.89 12.45
N ASP A 158 13.33 -8.12 12.95
CA ASP A 158 13.86 -8.42 14.29
C ASP A 158 15.28 -7.86 14.41
N ALA A 159 15.47 -6.98 15.39
CA ALA A 159 16.73 -6.28 15.62
C ALA A 159 17.87 -7.25 15.93
N ASP A 160 17.61 -8.34 16.64
CA ASP A 160 18.64 -9.32 17.01
C ASP A 160 19.10 -10.12 15.78
N ALA A 161 18.14 -10.48 14.91
CA ALA A 161 18.43 -11.16 13.65
C ALA A 161 19.18 -10.26 12.65
N VAL A 162 18.85 -8.97 12.60
CA VAL A 162 19.52 -7.97 11.75
C VAL A 162 20.91 -7.62 12.28
N ASN A 163 21.06 -7.37 13.58
CA ASN A 163 22.35 -7.02 14.20
C ASN A 163 23.39 -8.13 13.99
N SER A 164 22.97 -9.39 14.06
CA SER A 164 23.82 -10.55 13.82
C SER A 164 24.24 -10.74 12.34
N ALA A 165 23.56 -10.08 11.40
CA ALA A 165 23.82 -10.19 9.96
C ALA A 165 24.64 -9.02 9.38
N ILE A 166 24.72 -7.93 10.15
CA ILE A 166 25.40 -6.69 9.77
C ILE A 166 26.86 -6.65 10.28
N ILE A 167 27.19 -7.47 11.28
CA ILE A 167 28.55 -7.66 11.82
C ILE A 167 29.34 -8.65 10.96
#